data_AF-A0A0B6ZJ39-F1
#
_entry.id   AF-A0A0B6ZJ39-F1
#
_cell.length_a   1.000
_cell.length_b   1.000
_cell.length_c   1.000
_cell.angle_alpha   90.00
_cell.angle_beta   90.00
_cell.angle_gamma   90.00
#
_symmetry.space_group_name_H-M   'P 1'
#
loop_
_entity.id
_entity.type
_entity.pdbx_description
1 polymer ?
#
loop_
_entity_poly.entity_id
_entity_poly.type
_entity_poly.pdbx_seq_one_letter_code
_entity_poly.pdbx_strand_id
1 'polypeptide(L)'
;MTDEETKTNVYTFKDEKPVPDPIFEYPDSLLNSGVPLVIDNGTYQCRAGWASNDSPCLIFKNITAKQRNKKNQNEIETLIGNDITNVEVVKWILRSQFDRNIVTLFDVQEQVFDYLF
;
A
#
# COMPACT_ATOMS: atom_id res chain seq x y z
N MET A 1 -32.00 37.23 -26.24
CA MET A 1 -30.88 36.45 -26.81
C MET A 1 -30.00 36.13 -25.62
N THR A 2 -30.29 35.02 -24.96
CA THR A 2 -29.61 34.57 -23.73
C THR A 2 -28.86 33.33 -24.12
N ASP A 3 -27.54 33.46 -24.20
CA ASP A 3 -26.63 32.36 -24.46
C ASP A 3 -26.68 31.41 -23.25
N GLU A 4 -27.39 30.29 -23.39
CA GLU A 4 -27.25 29.16 -22.47
C GLU A 4 -25.84 28.59 -22.67
N GLU A 5 -24.98 28.86 -21.70
CA GLU A 5 -23.67 28.24 -21.56
C GLU A 5 -23.84 26.73 -21.49
N THR A 6 -23.64 26.05 -22.61
CA THR A 6 -23.55 24.58 -22.67
C THR A 6 -22.40 24.14 -21.78
N LYS A 7 -22.70 23.62 -20.58
CA LYS A 7 -21.72 22.94 -19.71
C LYS A 7 -21.16 21.73 -20.44
N THR A 8 -19.99 21.90 -21.03
CA THR A 8 -19.25 20.81 -21.67
C THR A 8 -18.76 19.84 -20.58
N ASN A 9 -19.28 18.61 -20.57
CA ASN A 9 -18.88 17.56 -19.63
C ASN A 9 -17.49 17.00 -19.98
N VAL A 10 -16.45 17.82 -19.84
CA VAL A 10 -15.06 17.41 -20.01
C VAL A 10 -14.52 16.95 -18.67
N TYR A 11 -14.13 15.67 -18.59
CA TYR A 11 -13.49 15.08 -17.42
C TYR A 11 -12.01 14.89 -17.69
N THR A 12 -11.16 15.21 -16.70
CA THR A 12 -9.72 14.94 -16.75
C THR A 12 -9.39 13.66 -16.01
N PHE A 13 -8.51 12.85 -16.57
CA PHE A 13 -7.95 11.70 -15.85
C PHE A 13 -7.20 12.19 -14.60
N LYS A 14 -7.55 11.61 -13.45
CA LYS A 14 -6.82 11.84 -12.20
C LYS A 14 -5.79 10.72 -12.03
N ASP A 15 -4.54 11.04 -12.33
CA ASP A 15 -3.41 10.14 -12.09
C ASP A 15 -2.95 10.28 -10.62
N GLU A 16 -3.56 9.51 -9.72
CA GLU A 16 -3.17 9.50 -8.31
C GLU A 16 -1.89 8.71 -8.13
N LYS A 17 -0.81 9.42 -7.81
CA LYS A 17 0.48 8.81 -7.50
C LYS A 17 0.52 8.40 -6.03
N PRO A 18 0.94 7.16 -5.73
CA PRO A 18 1.10 6.76 -4.34
C PRO A 18 2.22 7.58 -3.69
N VAL A 19 2.03 7.86 -2.41
CA VAL A 19 3.00 8.53 -1.54
C VAL A 19 3.43 7.51 -0.49
N PRO A 20 4.73 7.43 -0.13
CA PRO A 20 5.20 6.54 0.92
C PRO A 20 4.37 6.67 2.20
N ASP A 21 4.03 5.53 2.79
CA ASP A 21 3.20 5.52 3.99
C ASP A 21 3.95 6.09 5.20
N PRO A 22 3.27 6.82 6.09
CA PRO A 22 3.89 7.34 7.30
C PRO A 22 4.15 6.21 8.31
N ILE A 23 5.19 6.39 9.13
CA ILE A 23 5.45 5.52 10.28
C ILE A 23 4.53 5.95 11.42
N PHE A 24 3.80 5.00 12.00
CA PHE A 24 2.95 5.22 13.16
C PHE A 24 3.63 4.70 14.43
N GLU A 25 3.74 5.56 15.44
CA GLU A 25 4.23 5.15 16.76
C GLU A 25 3.23 4.22 17.45
N TYR A 26 3.72 3.31 18.28
CA TYR A 26 2.90 2.45 19.13
C TYR A 26 2.73 3.09 20.52
N PRO A 27 1.60 3.77 20.80
CA PRO A 27 1.43 4.51 22.05
C PRO A 27 1.25 3.58 23.25
N ASP A 28 1.82 3.97 24.40
CA ASP A 28 1.68 3.25 25.68
C ASP A 28 0.22 3.01 26.11
N SER A 29 -0.69 3.90 25.69
CA SER A 29 -2.11 3.75 25.95
C SER A 29 -2.69 2.48 25.32
N LEU A 30 -2.15 2.05 24.18
CA LEU A 30 -2.61 0.82 23.50
C LEU A 30 -1.98 -0.43 24.11
N LEU A 31 -0.74 -0.36 24.60
CA LEU A 31 0.00 -1.48 25.20
C LEU A 31 -0.81 -2.24 26.25
N ASN A 32 -1.48 -1.50 27.14
CA ASN A 32 -2.25 -2.08 28.25
C ASN A 32 -3.77 -2.09 28.01
N SER A 33 -4.22 -1.62 26.84
CA SER A 33 -5.65 -1.51 26.53
C SER A 33 -6.31 -2.83 26.13
N GLY A 34 -5.52 -3.80 25.67
CA GLY A 34 -6.05 -5.02 25.05
C GLY A 34 -6.72 -4.80 23.69
N VAL A 35 -6.64 -3.59 23.12
CA VAL A 35 -7.16 -3.27 21.80
C VAL A 35 -6.36 -4.03 20.74
N PRO A 36 -7.00 -4.89 19.93
CA PRO A 36 -6.28 -5.65 18.91
C PRO A 36 -5.96 -4.77 17.69
N LEU A 37 -4.87 -5.13 17.01
CA LEU A 37 -4.59 -4.71 15.65
C LEU A 37 -5.45 -5.55 14.69
N VAL A 38 -6.16 -4.89 13.78
CA VAL A 38 -7.01 -5.52 12.76
C VAL A 38 -6.33 -5.37 11.42
N ILE A 39 -6.19 -6.48 10.69
CA ILE A 39 -5.56 -6.52 9.37
C ILE A 39 -6.56 -7.10 8.36
N ASP A 40 -7.00 -6.27 7.41
CA ASP A 40 -7.73 -6.68 6.21
C ASP A 40 -6.70 -6.96 5.11
N ASN A 41 -6.30 -8.24 4.99
CA ASN A 41 -5.30 -8.69 4.01
C ASN A 41 -5.94 -8.89 2.62
N GLY A 42 -6.35 -7.79 2.00
CA GLY A 42 -6.97 -7.79 0.68
C GLY A 42 -5.95 -7.90 -0.47
N THR A 43 -6.39 -8.47 -1.58
CA THR A 43 -5.56 -8.68 -2.78
C THR A 43 -5.21 -7.39 -3.52
N TYR A 44 -6.12 -6.41 -3.46
CA TYR A 44 -5.88 -5.07 -4.01
C TYR A 44 -5.04 -4.22 -3.04
N GLN A 45 -5.50 -4.17 -1.79
CA GLN A 45 -4.88 -3.37 -0.73
C GLN A 45 -4.86 -4.18 0.57
N CYS A 46 -3.75 -4.08 1.29
CA CYS A 46 -3.68 -4.44 2.69
C CYS A 46 -4.07 -3.20 3.51
N ARG A 47 -4.95 -3.38 4.50
CA ARG A 47 -5.36 -2.31 5.42
C ARG A 47 -5.14 -2.75 6.84
N ALA A 48 -4.56 -1.87 7.65
CA ALA A 48 -4.30 -2.15 9.05
C ALA A 48 -4.70 -0.98 9.94
N GLY A 49 -5.24 -1.28 11.10
CA GLY A 49 -5.60 -0.28 12.10
C GLY A 49 -6.05 -0.90 13.41
N TRP A 50 -6.13 -0.08 14.44
CA TRP A 50 -6.58 -0.50 15.77
C TRP A 50 -8.11 -0.64 15.79
N ALA A 51 -8.62 -1.66 16.48
CA ALA A 51 -10.06 -1.88 16.61
C ALA A 51 -10.81 -0.74 17.33
N SER A 52 -10.08 0.16 18.02
CA SER A 52 -10.61 1.37 18.65
C SER A 52 -10.87 2.52 17.66
N ASN A 53 -10.41 2.41 16.41
CA ASN A 53 -10.47 3.49 15.43
C ASN A 53 -11.56 3.21 14.39
N ASP A 54 -12.22 4.27 13.90
CA ASP A 54 -13.28 4.15 12.88
C ASP A 54 -12.74 3.82 11.48
N SER A 55 -11.45 4.09 11.23
CA SER A 55 -10.78 3.88 9.94
C SER A 55 -9.39 3.27 10.12
N PRO A 56 -8.90 2.47 9.15
CA PRO A 56 -7.55 1.94 9.19
C PRO A 56 -6.52 3.07 9.16
N CYS A 57 -5.42 2.88 9.88
CA CYS A 57 -4.30 3.83 9.90
C CYS A 57 -3.45 3.71 8.63
N LEU A 58 -3.26 2.47 8.17
CA LEU A 58 -2.36 2.14 7.06
C LEU A 58 -3.17 1.49 5.93
N ILE A 59 -3.03 2.01 4.70
CA ILE A 59 -3.71 1.50 3.50
C ILE A 59 -2.71 1.50 2.35
N PHE A 60 -2.24 0.33 1.94
CA PHE A 60 -1.21 0.22 0.91
C PHE A 60 -1.53 -0.90 -0.08
N LYS A 61 -1.00 -0.77 -1.31
CA LYS A 61 -1.16 -1.80 -2.34
C LYS A 61 -0.48 -3.10 -1.90
N ASN A 62 -1.12 -4.24 -2.12
CA ASN A 62 -0.59 -5.53 -1.65
C ASN A 62 0.36 -6.19 -2.66
N ILE A 63 1.45 -5.46 -2.96
CA ILE A 63 2.46 -5.80 -3.96
C ILE A 63 3.85 -5.44 -3.46
N THR A 64 4.85 -6.17 -3.95
CA THR A 64 6.26 -5.96 -3.63
C THR A 64 7.11 -5.91 -4.91
N ALA A 65 8.24 -5.21 -4.86
CA ALA A 65 9.24 -5.18 -5.94
C ALA A 65 10.64 -5.23 -5.33
N LYS A 66 11.47 -6.18 -5.81
CA LYS A 66 12.87 -6.29 -5.38
C LYS A 66 13.80 -5.85 -6.51
N GLN A 67 14.58 -4.81 -6.27
CA GLN A 67 15.54 -4.27 -7.24
C GLN A 67 16.93 -4.10 -6.62
N ARG A 68 17.96 -4.04 -7.46
CA ARG A 68 19.32 -3.73 -6.98
C ARG A 68 19.43 -2.24 -6.73
N ASN A 69 20.02 -1.88 -5.58
CA ASN A 69 20.25 -0.48 -5.25
C ASN A 69 21.24 0.14 -6.27
N LYS A 70 20.90 1.31 -6.80
CA LYS A 70 21.73 2.02 -7.79
C LYS A 70 23.07 2.48 -7.21
N LYS A 71 23.13 2.77 -5.91
CA LYS A 71 24.35 3.23 -5.23
C LYS A 71 25.24 2.09 -4.78
N ASN A 72 24.64 0.97 -4.34
CA ASN A 72 25.36 -0.21 -3.91
C ASN A 72 24.76 -1.46 -4.57
N GLN A 73 25.35 -1.94 -5.66
CA GLN A 73 24.78 -3.05 -6.44
C GLN A 73 24.68 -4.38 -5.70
N ASN A 74 25.39 -4.50 -4.56
CA ASN A 74 25.34 -5.67 -3.69
C ASN A 74 24.14 -5.65 -2.71
N GLU A 75 23.44 -4.52 -2.60
CA GLU A 75 22.24 -4.39 -1.77
C GLU A 75 20.97 -4.56 -2.60
N ILE A 76 20.06 -5.38 -2.11
CA ILE A 76 18.73 -5.56 -2.67
C ILE A 76 17.78 -4.65 -1.90
N GLU A 77 17.21 -3.68 -2.60
CA GLU A 77 16.14 -2.84 -2.11
C GLU A 77 14.80 -3.54 -2.34
N THR A 78 14.00 -3.68 -1.28
CA THR A 78 12.63 -4.20 -1.35
C THR A 78 11.68 -3.03 -1.18
N LEU A 79 10.88 -2.76 -2.20
CA LEU A 79 9.82 -1.75 -2.19
C LEU A 79 8.48 -2.44 -2.00
N ILE A 80 7.61 -1.88 -1.16
CA ILE A 80 6.32 -2.45 -0.81
C ILE A 80 5.24 -1.39 -0.97
N GLY A 81 4.09 -1.78 -1.52
CA GLY A 81 2.90 -0.94 -1.55
C GLY A 81 3.12 0.46 -2.12
N ASN A 82 2.90 1.48 -1.29
CA ASN A 82 2.90 2.87 -1.73
C ASN A 82 4.32 3.45 -1.91
N ASP A 83 5.36 2.75 -1.46
CA ASP A 83 6.76 3.10 -1.77
C ASP A 83 7.07 2.93 -3.27
N ILE A 84 6.27 2.14 -3.98
CA ILE A 84 6.33 1.98 -5.43
C ILE A 84 5.62 3.17 -6.10
N THR A 85 6.34 4.30 -6.19
CA THR A 85 5.84 5.54 -6.80
C THR A 85 5.48 5.41 -8.28
N ASN A 86 6.15 4.51 -9.01
CA ASN A 86 5.90 4.25 -10.42
C ASN A 86 5.89 2.74 -10.72
N VAL A 87 4.68 2.19 -10.76
CA VAL A 87 4.41 0.76 -11.01
C VAL A 87 4.92 0.31 -12.38
N GLU A 88 4.87 1.17 -13.41
CA GLU A 88 5.31 0.83 -14.76
C GLU A 88 6.81 0.54 -14.84
N VAL A 89 7.61 1.24 -14.04
CA VAL A 89 9.07 1.06 -14.01
C VAL A 89 9.45 -0.30 -13.42
N VAL A 90 8.70 -0.77 -12.44
CA VAL A 90 8.99 -2.04 -11.73
C VAL A 90 8.09 -3.20 -12.16
N LYS A 91 7.24 -3.02 -13.18
CA LYS A 91 6.17 -3.97 -13.53
C LYS A 91 6.62 -5.42 -13.71
N TRP A 92 7.83 -5.62 -14.23
CA TRP A 92 8.38 -6.94 -14.53
C TRP A 92 8.91 -7.69 -13.29
N ILE A 93 9.12 -6.96 -12.20
CA ILE A 93 9.61 -7.51 -10.93
C ILE A 93 8.57 -7.42 -9.81
N LEU A 94 7.35 -6.95 -10.14
CA LEU A 94 6.22 -6.95 -9.20
C LEU A 94 5.84 -8.37 -8.82
N ARG A 95 5.58 -8.55 -7.54
CA ARG A 95 5.05 -9.78 -6.96
C ARG A 95 3.89 -9.45 -6.03
N SER A 96 3.00 -10.42 -5.90
CA SER A 96 1.96 -10.44 -4.88
C SER A 96 2.02 -11.80 -4.19
N GLN A 97 1.65 -11.87 -2.92
CA GLN A 97 1.56 -13.12 -2.18
C GLN A 97 0.38 -14.01 -2.64
N PHE A 98 -0.55 -13.43 -3.39
CA PHE A 98 -1.80 -14.07 -3.77
C PHE A 98 -1.72 -14.77 -5.13
N ASP A 99 -2.35 -15.93 -5.21
CA ASP A 99 -2.99 -16.39 -6.44
C ASP A 99 -4.48 -16.11 -6.33
N ARG A 100 -4.97 -15.17 -7.15
CA ARG A 100 -6.33 -14.60 -7.06
C ARG A 100 -6.63 -14.04 -5.67
N ASN A 101 -7.27 -14.81 -4.81
CA ASN A 101 -7.71 -14.46 -3.46
C ASN A 101 -7.19 -15.43 -2.39
N ILE A 102 -6.21 -16.27 -2.75
CA ILE A 102 -5.61 -17.25 -1.85
C ILE A 102 -4.14 -16.89 -1.70
N VAL A 103 -3.65 -16.77 -0.46
CA VAL A 103 -2.23 -16.58 -0.20
C VAL A 103 -1.50 -17.88 -0.52
N THR A 104 -0.55 -17.83 -1.45
CA THR A 104 0.24 -18.99 -1.91
C THR A 104 1.74 -18.79 -1.70
N LEU A 105 2.22 -17.54 -1.64
CA LEU A 105 3.63 -17.20 -1.45
C LEU A 105 3.85 -16.57 -0.07
N PHE A 106 4.14 -17.41 0.92
CA PHE A 106 4.31 -17.00 2.31
C PHE A 106 5.57 -16.16 2.55
N ASP A 107 6.60 -16.30 1.72
CA ASP A 107 7.80 -15.47 1.77
C ASP A 107 7.54 -14.01 1.38
N VAL A 108 6.56 -13.79 0.49
CA VAL A 108 6.11 -12.43 0.12
C VAL A 108 5.16 -11.88 1.18
N GLN A 109 4.29 -12.73 1.73
CA GLN A 109 3.39 -12.37 2.83
C GLN A 109 4.17 -11.90 4.07
N GLU A 110 5.25 -12.60 4.43
CA GLU A 110 6.14 -12.21 5.53
C GLU A 110 6.68 -10.80 5.32
N GLN A 111 7.22 -10.49 4.13
CA GLN A 111 7.70 -9.14 3.80
C GLN A 111 6.60 -8.07 3.87
N VAL A 112 5.40 -8.38 3.40
CA VAL A 112 4.25 -7.47 3.48
C VAL A 112 3.87 -7.19 4.93
N PHE A 113 4.00 -8.17 5.82
CA PHE A 113 3.72 -8.00 7.24
C PHE A 113 4.88 -7.33 8.00
N ASP A 114 6.13 -7.55 7.61
CA ASP A 114 7.27 -6.78 8.11
C ASP A 114 7.17 -5.29 7.76
N TYR A 115 6.51 -4.93 6.64
CA TYR A 115 6.21 -3.54 6.32
C TYR A 115 5.12 -2.93 7.21
N LEU A 116 4.22 -3.77 7.72
CA LEU A 116 3.06 -3.36 8.51
C LEU A 116 3.43 -3.15 9.98
N PHE A 117 4.40 -3.91 10.50
CA PHE A 117 4.88 -3.86 11.89
C PHE A 117 6.10 -2.94 12.05
#